data_AF-A0A8D9F7G1-F1
#
_entry.id   AF-A0A8D9F7G1-F1
#
_cell.length_a   1.000
_cell.length_b   1.000
_cell.length_c   1.000
_cell.angle_alpha   90.00
_cell.angle_beta   90.00
_cell.angle_gamma   90.00
#
_symmetry.space_group_name_H-M   'P 1'
#
loop_
_entity.id
_entity.type
_entity.pdbx_description
1 polymer ?
#
loop_
_entity_poly.entity_id
_entity_poly.type
_entity_poly.pdbx_seq_one_letter_code
_entity_poly.pdbx_strand_id
1 'polypeptide(L)'
;MVQIILCLFQLVASPADISLQRYFKFTAEFISVLASFFLYCESSEYQDNNNGMVREALTQCWWETCSTQTKRDLMMLIRQAQRPNHCRFINGAFQPSRLMFVKLVKLAYSFVNFFKSK
;
A
#
# COMPACT_ATOMS: atom_id res chain seq x y z
N MET A 1 4.26 7.49 -7.91
CA MET A 1 4.37 8.84 -7.30
C MET A 1 4.62 9.92 -8.34
N VAL A 2 5.66 9.84 -9.17
CA VAL A 2 5.95 10.84 -10.23
C VAL A 2 4.78 11.04 -11.21
N GLN A 3 4.13 9.95 -11.65
CA GLN A 3 2.95 10.01 -12.52
C GLN A 3 1.76 10.78 -11.90
N ILE A 4 1.53 10.64 -10.59
CA ILE A 4 0.47 11.35 -9.86
C ILE A 4 0.72 12.85 -9.87
N ILE A 5 1.96 13.26 -9.58
CA ILE A 5 2.36 14.67 -9.55
C ILE A 5 2.27 15.30 -10.95
N LEU A 6 2.68 14.58 -11.99
CA LEU A 6 2.60 15.05 -13.38
C LEU A 6 1.15 15.21 -13.86
N CYS A 7 0.26 14.26 -13.52
CA CYS A 7 -1.16 14.37 -13.87
C CYS A 7 -1.81 15.56 -13.16
N LEU A 8 -1.53 15.74 -11.86
CA LEU A 8 -2.04 16.88 -11.08
C LEU A 8 -1.49 18.21 -11.61
N PHE A 9 -0.20 18.26 -11.97
CA PHE A 9 0.40 19.44 -12.57
C PHE A 9 -0.27 19.82 -13.90
N GLN A 10 -0.49 18.84 -14.80
CA GLN A 10 -1.15 19.09 -16.07
C GLN A 10 -2.62 19.52 -15.92
N LEU A 11 -3.34 18.97 -14.92
CA LEU A 11 -4.73 19.34 -14.63
C LEU A 11 -4.86 20.76 -14.05
N VAL A 12 -3.90 21.21 -13.24
CA VAL A 12 -4.00 22.49 -12.52
C VAL A 12 -3.28 23.64 -13.22
N ALA A 13 -2.14 23.40 -13.87
CA ALA A 13 -1.31 24.46 -14.44
C ALA A 13 -1.75 24.96 -15.83
N SER A 14 -2.61 24.23 -16.54
CA SER A 14 -3.06 24.63 -17.89
C SER A 14 -4.57 24.44 -18.14
N PRO A 15 -5.46 25.05 -17.35
CA PRO A 15 -6.90 24.87 -17.52
C PRO A 15 -7.46 25.46 -18.83
N ALA A 16 -6.75 26.38 -19.49
CA ALA A 16 -7.26 27.14 -20.64
C ALA A 16 -7.08 26.45 -22.01
N ASP A 17 -6.13 25.51 -22.15
CA ASP A 17 -5.73 24.89 -23.43
C ASP A 17 -6.06 23.38 -23.54
N ILE A 18 -6.81 22.84 -22.57
CA ILE A 18 -7.07 21.39 -22.50
C ILE A 18 -8.36 21.03 -23.24
N SER A 19 -8.23 20.23 -24.29
CA SER A 19 -9.37 19.59 -24.95
C SER A 19 -10.09 18.62 -23.99
N LEU A 20 -11.42 18.52 -24.11
CA LEU A 20 -12.26 17.64 -23.28
C LEU A 20 -11.72 16.19 -23.23
N GLN A 21 -11.24 15.69 -24.37
CA GLN A 21 -10.64 14.34 -24.48
C GLN A 21 -9.38 14.19 -23.62
N ARG A 22 -8.50 15.20 -23.57
CA ARG A 22 -7.29 15.17 -22.75
C ARG A 22 -7.65 15.24 -21.26
N TYR A 23 -8.60 16.07 -20.87
CA TYR A 23 -9.09 16.15 -19.49
C TYR A 23 -9.59 14.79 -18.99
N PHE A 24 -10.43 14.12 -19.79
CA PHE A 24 -10.95 12.80 -19.45
C PHE A 24 -9.82 11.76 -19.32
N LYS A 25 -8.87 11.75 -20.27
CA LYS A 25 -7.73 10.83 -20.26
C LYS A 25 -6.88 11.00 -18.98
N PHE A 26 -6.53 12.23 -18.61
CA PHE A 26 -5.73 12.49 -17.41
C PHE A 26 -6.47 12.15 -16.12
N THR A 27 -7.77 12.40 -16.07
CA THR A 27 -8.59 12.03 -14.91
C THR A 27 -8.67 10.51 -14.76
N ALA A 28 -8.89 9.78 -15.87
CA ALA A 28 -8.95 8.32 -15.86
C ALA A 28 -7.60 7.69 -15.45
N GLU A 29 -6.49 8.19 -15.99
CA GLU A 29 -5.13 7.80 -15.60
C GLU A 29 -4.88 8.05 -14.11
N PHE A 30 -5.24 9.23 -13.60
CA PHE A 30 -5.08 9.57 -12.18
C PHE A 30 -5.86 8.61 -11.27
N ILE A 31 -7.12 8.33 -11.59
CA ILE A 31 -7.95 7.39 -10.84
C ILE A 31 -7.36 5.97 -10.91
N SER A 32 -6.93 5.52 -12.09
CA SER A 32 -6.34 4.20 -12.29
C SER A 32 -5.08 4.01 -11.45
N VAL A 33 -4.15 4.98 -11.49
CA VAL A 33 -2.92 4.92 -10.70
C VAL A 33 -3.20 4.94 -9.20
N LEU A 34 -4.16 5.75 -8.74
CA LEU A 34 -4.57 5.77 -7.34
C LEU A 34 -5.20 4.43 -6.91
N ALA A 35 -6.05 3.84 -7.74
CA ALA A 35 -6.69 2.56 -7.48
C ALA A 35 -5.64 1.43 -7.39
N SER A 36 -4.70 1.37 -8.34
CA SER A 36 -3.60 0.41 -8.29
C SER A 36 -2.77 0.59 -7.02
N PHE A 37 -2.43 1.82 -6.66
CA PHE A 37 -1.65 2.10 -5.45
C PHE A 37 -2.40 1.71 -4.17
N PHE A 38 -3.70 1.95 -4.12
CA PHE A 38 -4.58 1.50 -3.04
C PHE A 38 -4.60 -0.02 -2.91
N LEU A 39 -4.78 -0.75 -4.01
CA LEU A 39 -4.77 -2.22 -4.02
C LEU A 39 -3.44 -2.80 -3.52
N TYR A 40 -2.31 -2.19 -3.85
CA TYR A 40 -1.01 -2.60 -3.31
C TYR A 40 -0.91 -2.38 -1.80
N CYS A 41 -1.39 -1.23 -1.30
CA CYS A 41 -1.38 -0.95 0.14
C CYS A 41 -2.30 -1.90 0.91
N GLU A 42 -3.51 -2.15 0.40
CA GLU A 42 -4.46 -3.10 0.97
C GLU A 42 -3.90 -4.53 1.01
N SER A 43 -3.29 -4.97 -0.10
CA SER A 43 -2.71 -6.31 -0.18
C SER A 43 -1.58 -6.49 0.82
N SER A 44 -0.74 -5.46 1.01
CA SER A 44 0.34 -5.50 2.01
C SER A 44 -0.17 -5.51 3.45
N GLU A 45 -1.25 -4.79 3.76
CA GLU A 45 -1.89 -4.85 5.09
C GLU A 45 -2.55 -6.20 5.33
N TYR A 46 -3.24 -6.75 4.33
CA TYR A 46 -3.88 -8.05 4.42
C TYR A 46 -2.86 -9.16 4.66
N GLN A 47 -1.71 -9.10 3.99
CA GLN A 47 -0.61 -10.04 4.20
C GLN A 47 -0.04 -9.97 5.62
N ASP A 48 0.14 -8.77 6.17
CA ASP A 48 0.63 -8.60 7.54
C ASP A 48 -0.40 -9.08 8.58
N ASN A 49 -1.68 -8.76 8.37
CA ASN A 49 -2.77 -9.23 9.22
C ASN A 49 -2.88 -10.77 9.21
N ASN A 50 -2.78 -11.40 8.05
CA ASN A 50 -2.79 -12.86 7.94
C ASN A 50 -1.61 -13.51 8.66
N ASN A 51 -0.42 -12.90 8.58
CA ASN A 51 0.73 -13.36 9.37
C ASN A 51 0.45 -13.25 10.88
N GLY A 52 -0.21 -12.17 11.31
CA GLY A 52 -0.69 -12.01 12.69
C GLY A 52 -1.67 -13.12 13.11
N MET A 53 -2.65 -13.44 12.26
CA MET A 53 -3.62 -14.51 12.49
C MET A 53 -2.97 -15.89 12.57
N VAL A 54 -2.01 -16.18 11.68
CA VAL A 54 -1.22 -17.43 11.73
C VAL A 54 -0.46 -17.53 13.06
N ARG A 55 0.17 -16.44 13.51
CA ARG A 55 0.86 -16.40 14.81
C ARG A 55 -0.10 -16.68 15.96
N GLU A 56 -1.28 -16.09 15.95
CA GLU A 56 -2.31 -16.32 16.97
C GLU A 56 -2.78 -17.78 16.98
N ALA A 57 -3.11 -18.32 15.80
CA ALA A 57 -3.53 -19.71 15.65
C ALA A 57 -2.47 -20.71 16.13
N LEU A 58 -1.19 -20.44 15.86
CA LEU A 58 -0.07 -21.26 16.35
C LEU A 58 0.11 -21.17 17.86
N THR A 59 -0.22 -20.03 18.46
CA THR A 59 -0.13 -19.85 19.92
C THR A 59 -1.29 -20.55 20.64
N GLN A 60 -2.46 -20.59 20.01
CA GLN A 60 -3.66 -21.25 20.53
C GLN A 60 -3.73 -22.75 20.19
N CYS A 61 -2.82 -23.27 19.37
CA CYS A 61 -2.81 -24.69 19.05
C CYS A 61 -2.28 -25.50 20.25
N TRP A 62 -2.73 -26.74 20.39
CA TRP A 62 -2.29 -27.66 21.44
C TRP A 62 -0.91 -28.23 21.08
N TRP A 63 0.08 -27.37 20.88
CA TRP A 63 1.42 -27.74 20.43
C TRP A 63 2.10 -28.76 21.35
N GLU A 64 1.71 -28.79 22.63
CA GLU A 64 2.19 -29.73 23.64
C GLU A 64 1.85 -31.18 23.32
N THR A 65 0.67 -31.46 22.75
CA THR A 65 0.21 -32.81 22.40
C THR A 65 0.70 -33.27 21.02
N CYS A 66 1.34 -32.39 20.26
CA CYS A 66 1.91 -32.74 18.95
C CYS A 66 3.18 -33.60 19.05
N SER A 67 3.46 -34.34 17.98
CA SER A 67 4.70 -35.11 17.82
C SER A 67 5.93 -34.19 17.83
N THR A 68 7.10 -34.72 18.19
CA THR A 68 8.36 -33.96 18.20
C THR A 68 8.71 -33.38 16.83
N GLN A 69 8.34 -34.07 15.74
CA GLN A 69 8.56 -33.57 14.39
C GLN A 69 7.66 -32.37 14.09
N THR A 70 6.37 -32.48 14.36
CA THR A 70 5.41 -31.39 14.21
C THR A 70 5.78 -30.17 15.06
N LYS A 71 6.28 -30.37 16.28
CA LYS A 71 6.77 -29.28 17.15
C LYS A 71 7.92 -28.50 16.50
N ARG A 72 8.85 -29.19 15.82
CA ARG A 72 9.96 -28.54 15.09
C ARG A 72 9.46 -27.72 13.91
N ASP A 73 8.51 -28.27 13.16
CA ASP A 73 7.91 -27.59 12.02
C ASP A 73 7.12 -26.35 12.47
N LEU A 74 6.35 -26.46 13.55
CA LEU A 74 5.64 -25.34 14.17
C LEU A 74 6.60 -24.25 14.64
N MET A 75 7.73 -24.60 15.27
CA MET A 75 8.75 -23.63 15.69
C MET A 75 9.35 -22.86 14.51
N MET A 76 9.60 -23.55 13.38
CA MET A 76 10.07 -22.92 12.15
C MET A 76 9.02 -21.93 11.60
N LEU A 77 7.75 -22.34 11.60
CA LEU A 77 6.64 -21.55 11.09
C LEU A 77 6.36 -20.31 11.96
N ILE A 78 6.43 -20.45 13.30
CA ILE A 78 6.35 -19.32 14.24
C ILE A 78 7.48 -18.32 13.99
N ARG A 79 8.72 -18.80 13.84
CA ARG A 79 9.87 -17.92 13.55
C ARG A 79 9.71 -17.13 12.25
N GLN A 80 9.09 -17.73 11.23
CA GLN A 80 8.78 -17.05 9.98
C GLN A 80 7.62 -16.04 10.15
N ALA A 81 6.55 -16.44 10.83
CA ALA A 81 5.37 -15.58 11.07
C ALA A 81 5.67 -14.39 12.00
N GLN A 82 6.66 -14.51 12.89
CA GLN A 82 7.12 -13.42 13.76
C GLN A 82 7.88 -12.31 13.03
N ARG A 83 8.37 -12.56 11.81
CA ARG A 83 8.99 -11.50 11.02
C ARG A 83 7.89 -10.64 10.38
N PRO A 84 7.93 -9.30 10.55
CA PRO A 84 6.95 -8.43 9.92
C PRO A 84 7.09 -8.53 8.39
N ASN A 85 6.12 -9.19 7.76
CA ASN A 85 6.04 -9.39 6.30
C ASN A 85 5.23 -8.27 5.66
N HIS A 86 5.48 -7.03 6.07
CA HIS A 86 5.09 -5.92 5.23
C HIS A 86 5.85 -6.04 3.90
N CYS A 87 5.18 -5.79 2.77
CA CYS A 87 5.80 -5.75 1.46
C CYS A 87 6.82 -4.60 1.42
N ARG A 88 8.06 -4.85 1.84
CA ARG A 88 9.13 -3.86 1.87
C ARG A 88 9.76 -3.76 0.50
N PHE A 89 9.47 -2.68 -0.21
CA PHE A 89 10.18 -2.34 -1.44
C PHE A 89 11.46 -1.56 -1.09
N ILE A 90 12.52 -1.77 -1.89
CA ILE A 90 13.81 -1.06 -1.78
C ILE A 90 14.41 -1.21 -0.37
N ASN A 91 14.71 -2.44 0.03
CA ASN A 91 15.39 -2.76 1.30
C ASN A 91 14.72 -2.16 2.56
N GLY A 92 13.39 -1.96 2.53
CA GLY A 92 12.63 -1.39 3.65
C GLY A 92 12.43 0.13 3.61
N ALA A 93 12.95 0.82 2.61
CA ALA A 93 12.71 2.27 2.45
C ALA A 93 11.26 2.60 2.10
N PHE A 94 10.54 1.66 1.48
CA PHE A 94 9.16 1.84 1.07
C PHE A 94 8.28 0.74 1.65
N GLN A 95 7.37 1.13 2.53
CA GLN A 95 6.34 0.26 3.10
C GLN A 95 4.97 0.75 2.63
N PRO A 96 4.32 0.07 1.67
CA PRO A 96 2.98 0.37 1.22
C PRO A 96 2.01 0.00 2.34
N SER A 97 1.68 0.98 3.17
CA SER A 97 0.65 0.87 4.21
C SER A 97 -0.51 1.79 3.88
N ARG A 98 -1.67 1.54 4.50
CA ARG A 98 -2.82 2.46 4.42
C ARG A 98 -2.45 3.88 4.85
N LEU A 99 -1.56 4.01 5.84
CA LEU A 99 -1.04 5.30 6.29
C LEU A 99 -0.27 6.02 5.18
N MET A 100 0.51 5.29 4.39
CA MET A 100 1.24 5.85 3.26
C MET A 100 0.30 6.32 2.14
N PHE A 101 -0.77 5.55 1.87
CA PHE A 101 -1.83 5.97 0.95
C PHE A 101 -2.48 7.29 1.38
N VAL A 102 -2.87 7.41 2.65
CA VAL A 102 -3.46 8.66 3.18
C VAL A 102 -2.49 9.84 3.07
N LYS A 103 -1.21 9.63 3.37
CA LYS A 103 -0.17 10.68 3.21
C LYS A 103 -0.05 11.12 1.75
N LEU A 104 -0.10 10.19 0.80
CA LEU A 104 -0.05 10.49 -0.62
C LEU A 104 -1.27 11.31 -1.08
N VAL A 105 -2.48 10.95 -0.64
CA VAL A 105 -3.70 11.70 -0.96
C VAL A 105 -3.67 13.11 -0.37
N LYS A 106 -3.20 13.25 0.89
CA LYS A 106 -3.00 14.56 1.51
C LYS A 106 -2.00 15.42 0.73
N LEU A 107 -0.88 14.84 0.31
CA LEU A 107 0.13 15.53 -0.50
C LEU A 107 -0.44 15.98 -1.85
N ALA A 108 -1.22 15.12 -2.52
CA ALA A 108 -1.90 15.46 -3.76
C ALA A 108 -2.87 16.65 -3.57
N TYR A 109 -3.67 16.63 -2.49
CA TYR A 109 -4.58 17.72 -2.17
C TYR A 109 -3.84 19.04 -1.85
N SER A 110 -2.80 18.98 -1.02
CA SER A 110 -1.96 20.13 -0.71
C SER A 110 -1.31 20.73 -1.96
N PHE A 111 -0.87 19.88 -2.89
CA PHE A 111 -0.30 20.30 -4.17
C PHE A 111 -1.33 21.07 -5.01
N VAL A 112 -2.54 20.53 -5.16
CA VAL A 112 -3.63 21.21 -5.88
C VAL A 112 -3.95 22.56 -5.24
N ASN A 113 -4.07 22.63 -3.92
CA ASN A 113 -4.35 23.88 -3.21
C ASN A 113 -3.23 24.91 -3.39
N PHE A 114 -1.97 24.49 -3.37
CA PHE A 114 -0.83 25.38 -3.58
C PHE A 114 -0.88 26.05 -4.96
N PHE A 115 -1.20 25.28 -6.00
CA PHE A 115 -1.31 25.83 -7.36
C PHE A 115 -2.57 26.66 -7.57
N LYS A 116 -3.68 26.35 -6.89
CA LYS A 116 -4.91 27.17 -6.95
C LYS A 116 -4.78 28.50 -6.20
N SER A 117 -3.88 28.58 -5.22
CA SER A 117 -3.62 29.79 -4.42
C SER A 117 -2.65 30.78 -5.09
N LYS A 118 -2.05 30.42 -6.21
CA LYS A 118 -1.26 31.31 -7.08
C LYS A 118 -2.10 31.73 -8.28
#